data_AF-A0A7V1FUY6-F1
#
_entry.id   AF-A0A7V1FUY6-F1
#
_cell.length_a   1.000
_cell.length_b   1.000
_cell.length_c   1.000
_cell.angle_alpha   90.00
_cell.angle_beta   90.00
_cell.angle_gamma   90.00
#
_symmetry.space_group_name_H-M   'P 1'
#
loop_
_entity.id
_entity.type
_entity.pdbx_description
1 polymer ?
#
loop_
_entity_poly.entity_id
_entity_poly.type
_entity_poly.pdbx_seq_one_letter_code
_entity_poly.pdbx_strand_id
1 'polypeptide(L)'
;IFITNLVSLALLILVGLKHVIFNGLGTLAANMQTPNENGIVVALFFGFSAAMLGISGFESSANFVEEQSEGVFPKTLRNMWIAVSVINPGIALLALSLIPLGQIPQHQEALLAHMGGVAGGTWLSKIISIDATLVLSGAVLTSFIGVTGLVRRMTLDRCLPQFLLKMNRKGTNHRIIIAFFLLTVSVLLLTRGKLAALAGVYTISFLAVMALFGLGNILLKVKRGSLPRPLRAAWPAVLAGISAVILGLIGNIIMNPAYWVVFLEYFLPAVLIISIMLGRISILKASLYIIQTVSLSIARLTGNVSKSILARIDEISSQQIVFFTRGDNIANLNNVMLYVKNNEHTNRIKVVIAVKDDSEVPPNLEKDLKMLDQAYPEIDIEFLVVKGEFGPKLISDLSKKWSIPTNFMFIGSPGDHFLYGLADLGGVRLII
;
A
#
# COMPACT_ATOMS: atom_id res chain seq x y z
N ILE A 1 -21.42 -12.68 0.24
CA ILE A 1 -20.42 -12.72 -0.86
C ILE A 1 -19.43 -13.85 -0.62
N PHE A 2 -18.54 -13.78 0.37
CA PHE A 2 -17.50 -14.81 0.55
C PHE A 2 -18.02 -16.26 0.69
N ILE A 3 -18.98 -16.50 1.59
CA ILE A 3 -19.58 -17.84 1.78
C ILE A 3 -20.30 -18.28 0.50
N THR A 4 -21.07 -17.39 -0.12
CA THR A 4 -21.76 -17.63 -1.39
C THR A 4 -20.79 -18.08 -2.49
N ASN A 5 -19.65 -17.40 -2.61
CA ASN A 5 -18.59 -17.72 -3.57
C ASN A 5 -17.89 -19.05 -3.26
N LEU A 6 -17.64 -19.36 -1.99
CA LEU A 6 -17.08 -20.68 -1.66
C LEU A 6 -18.07 -21.81 -1.98
N VAL A 7 -19.36 -21.61 -1.73
CA VAL A 7 -20.40 -22.60 -2.03
C VAL A 7 -20.59 -22.77 -3.54
N SER A 8 -20.61 -21.68 -4.32
CA SER A 8 -20.73 -21.73 -5.78
C SER A 8 -19.53 -22.44 -6.42
N LEU A 9 -18.30 -22.13 -5.98
CA LEU A 9 -17.09 -22.77 -6.48
C LEU A 9 -17.01 -24.24 -6.05
N ALA A 10 -17.38 -24.57 -4.82
CA ALA A 10 -17.46 -25.96 -4.38
C ALA A 10 -18.50 -26.74 -5.21
N LEU A 11 -19.65 -26.14 -5.50
CA LEU A 11 -20.68 -26.74 -6.35
C LEU A 11 -20.16 -26.97 -7.77
N LEU A 12 -19.47 -25.99 -8.36
CA LEU A 12 -18.83 -26.13 -9.67
C LEU A 12 -17.82 -27.27 -9.68
N ILE A 13 -16.97 -27.35 -8.64
CA ILE A 13 -15.96 -28.40 -8.51
C ILE A 13 -16.63 -29.77 -8.40
N LEU A 14 -17.64 -29.93 -7.54
CA LEU A 14 -18.32 -31.21 -7.32
C LEU A 14 -19.08 -31.68 -8.57
N VAL A 15 -19.81 -30.77 -9.25
CA VAL A 15 -20.53 -31.11 -10.49
C VAL A 15 -19.55 -31.38 -11.63
N GLY A 16 -18.46 -30.62 -11.72
CA GLY A 16 -17.37 -30.85 -12.68
C GLY A 16 -16.71 -32.21 -12.48
N LEU A 17 -16.35 -32.57 -11.24
CA LEU A 17 -15.79 -33.87 -10.90
C LEU A 17 -16.76 -35.00 -11.27
N LYS A 18 -18.04 -34.84 -10.93
CA LYS A 18 -19.09 -35.79 -11.33
C LYS A 18 -19.09 -35.97 -12.85
N HIS A 19 -19.10 -34.88 -13.61
CA HIS A 19 -19.07 -34.95 -15.07
C HIS A 19 -17.85 -35.71 -15.60
N VAL A 20 -16.66 -35.44 -15.07
CA VAL A 20 -15.42 -36.13 -15.48
C VAL A 20 -15.46 -37.63 -15.12
N ILE A 21 -16.01 -38.00 -13.95
CA ILE A 21 -16.15 -39.41 -13.55
C ILE A 21 -17.07 -40.17 -14.51
N PHE A 22 -18.16 -39.55 -14.98
CA PHE A 22 -19.12 -40.20 -15.87
C PHE A 22 -18.72 -40.17 -17.37
N ASN A 23 -17.99 -39.15 -17.83
CA ASN A 23 -17.62 -38.99 -19.24
C ASN A 23 -16.15 -39.38 -19.54
N GLY A 24 -15.37 -39.70 -18.51
CA GLY A 24 -13.98 -40.15 -18.63
C GLY A 24 -12.96 -39.01 -18.76
N LEU A 25 -11.69 -39.39 -18.85
CA LEU A 25 -10.53 -38.47 -18.91
C LEU A 25 -10.05 -38.18 -20.34
N GLY A 26 -10.87 -38.47 -21.36
CA GLY A 26 -10.48 -38.35 -22.78
C GLY A 26 -10.03 -36.94 -23.16
N THR A 27 -10.77 -35.92 -22.75
CA THR A 27 -10.43 -34.51 -22.99
C THR A 27 -9.12 -34.13 -22.31
N LEU A 28 -8.90 -34.57 -21.06
CA LEU A 28 -7.66 -34.31 -20.34
C LEU A 28 -6.46 -34.95 -21.04
N ALA A 29 -6.59 -36.21 -21.46
CA ALA A 29 -5.53 -36.92 -22.19
C ALA A 29 -5.20 -36.24 -23.52
N ALA A 30 -6.21 -35.82 -24.29
CA ALA A 30 -6.02 -35.08 -25.53
C ALA A 30 -5.33 -33.73 -25.30
N ASN A 31 -5.73 -32.99 -24.26
CA ASN A 31 -5.11 -31.72 -23.90
C ASN A 31 -3.64 -31.91 -23.48
N MET A 32 -3.32 -32.95 -22.70
CA MET A 32 -1.94 -33.25 -22.28
C MET A 32 -1.03 -33.71 -23.43
N GLN A 33 -1.60 -34.29 -24.49
CA GLN A 33 -0.87 -34.69 -25.70
C GLN A 33 -0.61 -33.53 -26.67
N THR A 34 -1.17 -32.34 -26.41
CA THR A 34 -0.98 -31.18 -27.28
C THR A 34 0.50 -30.77 -27.28
N PRO A 35 1.18 -30.71 -28.44
CA PRO A 35 2.60 -30.41 -28.52
C PRO A 35 2.92 -29.04 -27.92
N ASN A 36 4.04 -28.97 -27.19
CA ASN A 36 4.49 -27.73 -26.58
C ASN A 36 5.48 -27.02 -27.52
N GLU A 37 5.02 -26.01 -28.26
CA GLU A 37 5.78 -25.36 -29.34
C GLU A 37 7.12 -24.76 -28.89
N ASN A 38 7.21 -24.29 -27.64
CA ASN A 38 8.38 -23.59 -27.11
C ASN A 38 9.20 -24.40 -26.09
N GLY A 39 8.89 -25.69 -25.91
CA GLY A 39 9.53 -26.55 -24.92
C GLY A 39 9.03 -26.33 -23.48
N ILE A 40 9.26 -27.34 -22.63
CA ILE A 40 8.68 -27.44 -21.28
C ILE A 40 9.16 -26.29 -20.37
N VAL A 41 10.44 -25.92 -20.44
CA VAL A 41 11.02 -24.87 -19.58
C VAL A 41 10.36 -23.51 -19.86
N VAL A 42 10.20 -23.16 -21.12
CA VAL A 42 9.58 -21.90 -21.54
C VAL A 42 8.10 -21.86 -21.15
N ALA A 43 7.39 -22.98 -21.32
CA ALA A 43 6.00 -23.09 -20.90
C ALA A 43 5.82 -22.99 -19.38
N LEU A 44 6.70 -23.62 -18.59
CA LEU A 44 6.68 -23.50 -17.13
C LEU A 44 6.98 -22.08 -16.68
N PHE A 45 7.95 -21.40 -17.30
CA PHE A 45 8.30 -20.03 -16.97
C PHE A 45 7.16 -19.05 -17.26
N PHE A 46 6.56 -19.11 -18.45
CA PHE A 46 5.44 -18.23 -18.80
C PHE A 46 4.14 -18.62 -18.09
N GLY A 47 3.93 -19.92 -17.84
CA GLY A 47 2.82 -20.41 -17.01
C GLY A 47 2.92 -19.89 -15.57
N PHE A 48 4.10 -19.97 -14.96
CA PHE A 48 4.38 -19.36 -13.66
C PHE A 48 4.11 -17.84 -13.68
N SER A 49 4.64 -17.14 -14.68
CA SER A 49 4.48 -15.69 -14.81
C SER A 49 3.01 -15.28 -14.94
N ALA A 50 2.23 -15.97 -15.77
CA ALA A 50 0.80 -15.72 -15.93
C ALA A 50 0.00 -16.05 -14.64
N ALA A 51 0.37 -17.13 -13.95
CA ALA A 51 -0.31 -17.57 -12.73
C ALA A 51 -0.12 -16.60 -11.55
N MET A 52 0.91 -15.75 -11.57
CA MET A 52 1.14 -14.75 -10.51
C MET A 52 -0.04 -13.79 -10.32
N LEU A 53 -0.82 -13.52 -11.38
CA LEU A 53 -2.05 -12.73 -11.29
C LEU A 53 -3.09 -13.37 -10.36
N GLY A 54 -3.14 -14.70 -10.34
CA GLY A 54 -4.09 -15.50 -9.54
C GLY A 54 -3.82 -15.48 -8.03
N ILE A 55 -2.74 -14.85 -7.57
CA ILE A 55 -2.37 -14.70 -6.15
C ILE A 55 -2.46 -13.23 -5.71
N SER A 56 -3.09 -12.37 -6.52
CA SER A 56 -3.36 -10.99 -6.09
C SER A 56 -4.48 -10.93 -5.03
N GLY A 57 -4.45 -9.91 -4.17
CA GLY A 57 -5.39 -9.70 -3.06
C GLY A 57 -4.79 -9.94 -1.67
N PHE A 58 -3.63 -10.61 -1.56
CA PHE A 58 -2.94 -10.78 -0.27
C PHE A 58 -2.42 -9.45 0.27
N GLU A 59 -1.95 -8.57 -0.61
CA GLU A 59 -1.48 -7.22 -0.30
C GLU A 59 -2.61 -6.33 0.22
N SER A 60 -3.83 -6.52 -0.30
CA SER A 60 -4.99 -5.75 0.12
C SER A 60 -5.30 -5.98 1.60
N SER A 61 -5.12 -7.20 2.11
CA SER A 61 -5.33 -7.52 3.54
C SER A 61 -4.41 -6.74 4.49
N ALA A 62 -3.20 -6.39 4.03
CA ALA A 62 -2.24 -5.61 4.81
C ALA A 62 -2.66 -4.13 4.92
N ASN A 63 -3.45 -3.62 3.97
CA ASN A 63 -3.85 -2.21 3.96
C ASN A 63 -4.77 -1.83 5.13
N PHE A 64 -5.52 -2.78 5.68
CA PHE A 64 -6.45 -2.55 6.80
C PHE A 64 -6.09 -3.40 8.03
N VAL A 65 -4.82 -3.82 8.13
CA VAL A 65 -4.33 -4.60 9.28
C VAL A 65 -4.54 -3.86 10.61
N GLU A 66 -4.47 -2.52 10.60
CA GLU A 66 -4.70 -1.66 11.76
C GLU A 66 -6.16 -1.66 12.24
N GLU A 67 -7.11 -2.02 11.37
CA GLU A 67 -8.53 -2.13 11.70
C GLU A 67 -8.93 -3.55 12.12
N GLN A 68 -8.00 -4.50 12.03
CA GLN A 68 -8.23 -5.90 12.42
C GLN A 68 -7.89 -6.11 13.90
N SER A 69 -8.60 -7.05 14.53
CA SER A 69 -8.25 -7.49 15.88
C SER A 69 -6.94 -8.30 15.88
N GLU A 70 -6.29 -8.32 17.05
CA GLU A 70 -5.01 -8.99 17.23
C GLU A 70 -5.07 -10.47 16.80
N GLY A 71 -4.05 -10.90 16.05
CA GLY A 71 -3.94 -12.29 15.57
C GLY A 71 -4.89 -12.67 14.42
N VAL A 72 -5.77 -11.78 13.95
CA VAL A 72 -6.63 -12.04 12.78
C VAL A 72 -5.81 -12.04 11.49
N PHE A 73 -4.90 -11.08 11.31
CA PHE A 73 -4.13 -10.96 10.08
C PHE A 73 -3.36 -12.25 9.68
N PRO A 74 -2.62 -12.92 10.58
CA PRO A 74 -1.99 -14.22 10.26
C PRO A 74 -3.00 -15.31 9.89
N LYS A 75 -4.17 -15.35 10.55
CA LYS A 75 -5.23 -16.32 10.24
C LYS A 75 -5.82 -16.05 8.86
N THR A 76 -6.02 -14.79 8.49
CA THR A 76 -6.48 -14.36 7.16
C THR A 76 -5.52 -14.85 6.08
N LEU A 77 -4.22 -14.55 6.21
CA LEU A 77 -3.20 -14.99 5.25
C LEU A 77 -3.16 -16.52 5.11
N ARG A 78 -3.17 -17.25 6.24
CA ARG A 78 -3.16 -18.72 6.24
C ARG A 78 -4.39 -19.29 5.52
N ASN A 79 -5.58 -18.79 5.84
CA ASN A 79 -6.83 -19.31 5.28
C ASN A 79 -6.94 -18.97 3.79
N MET A 80 -6.52 -17.76 3.37
CA MET A 80 -6.44 -17.36 1.96
C MET A 80 -5.46 -18.24 1.19
N TRP A 81 -4.28 -18.52 1.75
CA TRP A 81 -3.29 -19.39 1.14
C TRP A 81 -3.84 -20.81 0.91
N ILE A 82 -4.47 -21.41 1.93
CA ILE A 82 -5.11 -22.74 1.80
C ILE A 82 -6.18 -22.73 0.69
N ALA A 83 -7.06 -21.71 0.70
CA ALA A 83 -8.11 -21.61 -0.30
C ALA A 83 -7.55 -21.52 -1.73
N VAL A 84 -6.56 -20.64 -1.95
CA VAL A 84 -5.93 -20.44 -3.26
C VAL A 84 -5.17 -21.70 -3.71
N SER A 85 -4.43 -22.37 -2.82
CA SER A 85 -3.67 -23.58 -3.14
C SER A 85 -4.54 -24.78 -3.48
N VAL A 86 -5.78 -24.84 -3.01
CA VAL A 86 -6.73 -25.93 -3.33
C VAL A 86 -7.61 -25.57 -4.51
N ILE A 87 -8.25 -24.40 -4.47
CA ILE A 87 -9.27 -24.00 -5.45
C ILE A 87 -8.65 -23.70 -6.81
N ASN A 88 -7.56 -22.92 -6.88
CA ASN A 88 -7.00 -22.52 -8.18
C ASN A 88 -6.47 -23.72 -8.98
N PRO A 89 -5.61 -24.60 -8.42
CA PRO A 89 -5.18 -25.79 -9.14
C PRO A 89 -6.34 -26.75 -9.44
N GLY A 90 -7.30 -26.91 -8.51
CA GLY A 90 -8.46 -27.77 -8.71
C GLY A 90 -9.34 -27.31 -9.88
N ILE A 91 -9.62 -26.01 -9.97
CA ILE A 91 -10.37 -25.42 -11.08
C ILE A 91 -9.57 -25.51 -12.38
N ALA A 92 -8.25 -25.25 -12.36
CA ALA A 92 -7.42 -25.35 -13.55
C ALA A 92 -7.41 -26.79 -14.12
N LEU A 93 -7.28 -27.80 -13.25
CA LEU A 93 -7.34 -29.20 -13.66
C LEU A 93 -8.73 -29.58 -14.19
N LEU A 94 -9.80 -29.10 -13.56
CA LEU A 94 -11.16 -29.30 -14.06
C LEU A 94 -11.38 -28.62 -15.41
N ALA A 95 -10.87 -27.41 -15.62
CA ALA A 95 -10.96 -26.72 -16.91
C ALA A 95 -10.31 -27.55 -18.02
N LEU A 96 -9.09 -28.07 -17.77
CA LEU A 96 -8.38 -28.95 -18.69
C LEU A 96 -9.05 -30.32 -18.89
N SER A 97 -9.90 -30.75 -17.96
CA SER A 97 -10.64 -32.02 -18.06
C SER A 97 -11.99 -31.87 -18.76
N LEU A 98 -12.60 -30.68 -18.72
CA LEU A 98 -13.93 -30.41 -19.27
C LEU A 98 -13.89 -29.80 -20.66
N ILE A 99 -12.88 -28.98 -20.96
CA ILE A 99 -12.86 -28.13 -22.17
C ILE A 99 -11.63 -28.47 -23.02
N PRO A 100 -11.79 -28.71 -24.34
CA PRO A 100 -10.66 -28.84 -25.26
C PRO A 100 -9.78 -27.58 -25.25
N LEU A 101 -8.45 -27.74 -25.24
CA LEU A 101 -7.49 -26.65 -25.05
C LEU A 101 -7.67 -25.49 -26.06
N GLY A 102 -8.00 -25.82 -27.32
CA GLY A 102 -8.24 -24.83 -28.37
C GLY A 102 -9.49 -23.96 -28.18
N GLN A 103 -10.43 -24.37 -27.33
CA GLN A 103 -11.66 -23.62 -27.03
C GLN A 103 -11.52 -22.71 -25.80
N ILE A 104 -10.53 -22.93 -24.94
CA ILE A 104 -10.31 -22.11 -23.73
C ILE A 104 -10.12 -20.61 -24.07
N PRO A 105 -9.34 -20.23 -25.11
CA PRO A 105 -9.18 -18.81 -25.47
C PRO A 105 -10.49 -18.10 -25.84
N GLN A 106 -11.46 -18.84 -26.38
CA GLN A 106 -12.75 -18.28 -26.84
C GLN A 106 -13.69 -17.94 -25.67
N HIS A 107 -13.43 -18.49 -24.49
CA HIS A 107 -14.27 -18.34 -23.29
C HIS A 107 -13.51 -17.69 -22.12
N GLN A 108 -12.41 -16.98 -22.37
CA GLN A 108 -11.55 -16.41 -21.31
C GLN A 108 -12.30 -15.47 -20.35
N GLU A 109 -13.27 -14.70 -20.84
CA GLU A 109 -13.99 -13.71 -20.01
C GLU A 109 -14.97 -14.36 -19.01
N ALA A 110 -15.49 -15.54 -19.32
CA ALA A 110 -16.54 -16.21 -18.54
C ALA A 110 -16.29 -17.73 -18.40
N LEU A 111 -15.01 -18.12 -18.28
CA LEU A 111 -14.59 -19.52 -18.33
C LEU A 111 -15.31 -20.40 -17.29
N LEU A 112 -15.44 -19.92 -16.05
CA LEU A 112 -16.11 -20.66 -14.98
C LEU A 112 -17.60 -20.89 -15.27
N ALA A 113 -18.29 -19.90 -15.84
CA ALA A 113 -19.69 -20.02 -16.22
C ALA A 113 -19.86 -20.99 -17.41
N HIS A 114 -18.92 -20.99 -18.34
CA HIS A 114 -18.90 -21.96 -19.44
C HIS A 114 -18.63 -23.39 -18.94
N MET A 115 -17.67 -23.57 -18.02
CA MET A 115 -17.44 -24.85 -17.33
C MET A 115 -18.70 -25.35 -16.64
N GLY A 116 -19.43 -24.46 -15.95
CA GLY A 116 -20.71 -24.79 -15.33
C GLY A 116 -21.76 -25.25 -16.35
N GLY A 117 -21.78 -24.61 -17.52
CA GLY A 117 -22.64 -24.99 -18.64
C GLY A 117 -22.34 -26.38 -19.19
N VAL A 118 -21.06 -26.70 -19.42
CA VAL A 118 -20.61 -28.02 -19.91
C VAL A 118 -20.86 -29.11 -18.87
N ALA A 119 -20.51 -28.87 -17.60
CA ALA A 119 -20.59 -29.88 -16.56
C ALA A 119 -22.01 -30.13 -16.05
N GLY A 120 -22.78 -29.06 -15.83
CA GLY A 120 -24.08 -29.11 -15.15
C GLY A 120 -25.25 -28.51 -15.93
N GLY A 121 -25.00 -27.84 -17.06
CA GLY A 121 -26.05 -27.17 -17.84
C GLY A 121 -26.30 -25.73 -17.44
N THR A 122 -27.36 -25.15 -18.02
CA THR A 122 -27.63 -23.70 -17.96
C THR A 122 -27.91 -23.17 -16.56
N TRP A 123 -28.45 -23.99 -15.65
CA TRP A 123 -28.72 -23.58 -14.27
C TRP A 123 -27.42 -23.30 -13.49
N LEU A 124 -26.41 -24.18 -13.63
CA LEU A 124 -25.12 -24.02 -12.96
C LEU A 124 -24.37 -22.83 -13.55
N SER A 125 -24.37 -22.70 -14.88
CA SER A 125 -23.81 -21.53 -15.55
C SER A 125 -24.40 -20.21 -15.01
N LYS A 126 -25.72 -20.12 -14.84
CA LYS A 126 -26.39 -18.94 -14.28
C LYS A 126 -25.98 -18.65 -12.85
N ILE A 127 -25.89 -19.66 -11.98
CA ILE A 127 -25.45 -19.48 -10.59
C ILE A 127 -24.03 -18.93 -10.55
N ILE A 128 -23.12 -19.48 -11.34
CA ILE A 128 -21.72 -19.04 -11.41
C ILE A 128 -21.62 -17.61 -11.96
N SER A 129 -22.41 -17.25 -12.97
CA SER A 129 -22.43 -15.87 -13.49
C SER A 129 -22.96 -14.86 -12.48
N ILE A 130 -24.01 -15.19 -11.71
CA ILE A 130 -24.55 -14.32 -10.65
C ILE A 130 -23.50 -14.13 -9.56
N ASP A 131 -22.87 -15.22 -9.12
CA ASP A 131 -21.85 -15.18 -8.10
C ASP A 131 -20.60 -14.40 -8.54
N ALA A 132 -20.12 -14.63 -9.77
CA ALA A 132 -19.02 -13.85 -10.36
C ALA A 132 -19.34 -12.35 -10.37
N THR A 133 -20.59 -11.97 -10.72
CA THR A 133 -21.03 -10.58 -10.68
C THR A 133 -20.98 -9.99 -9.27
N LEU A 134 -21.43 -10.74 -8.26
CA LEU A 134 -21.40 -10.31 -6.86
C LEU A 134 -19.97 -10.16 -6.33
N VAL A 135 -19.08 -11.10 -6.66
CA VAL A 135 -17.67 -11.08 -6.25
C VAL A 135 -16.93 -9.92 -6.90
N LEU A 136 -17.08 -9.73 -8.21
CA LEU A 136 -16.46 -8.61 -8.94
C LEU A 136 -16.97 -7.26 -8.44
N SER A 137 -18.27 -7.13 -8.16
CA SER A 137 -18.83 -5.91 -7.54
C SER A 137 -18.25 -5.65 -6.15
N GLY A 138 -18.05 -6.72 -5.37
CA GLY A 138 -17.37 -6.66 -4.07
C GLY A 138 -15.92 -6.16 -4.20
N ALA A 139 -15.17 -6.67 -5.17
CA ALA A 139 -13.79 -6.25 -5.45
C ALA A 139 -13.69 -4.75 -5.82
N VAL A 140 -14.66 -4.24 -6.58
CA VAL A 140 -14.76 -2.80 -6.89
C VAL A 140 -15.00 -2.00 -5.61
N LEU A 141 -15.95 -2.41 -4.76
CA LEU A 141 -16.23 -1.72 -3.49
C LEU A 141 -15.00 -1.70 -2.57
N THR A 142 -14.29 -2.83 -2.44
CA THR A 142 -13.06 -2.90 -1.63
C THR A 142 -11.96 -1.99 -2.18
N SER A 143 -11.88 -1.82 -3.50
CA SER A 143 -10.91 -0.91 -4.13
C SER A 143 -11.20 0.55 -3.76
N PHE A 144 -12.47 0.97 -3.73
CA PHE A 144 -12.86 2.32 -3.30
C PHE A 144 -12.50 2.58 -1.83
N ILE A 145 -12.73 1.60 -0.94
CA ILE A 145 -12.37 1.70 0.48
C ILE A 145 -10.84 1.78 0.62
N GLY A 146 -10.12 0.87 -0.04
CA GLY A 146 -8.66 0.78 0.01
C GLY A 146 -7.97 2.05 -0.49
N VAL A 147 -8.35 2.55 -1.66
CA VAL A 147 -7.78 3.80 -2.23
C VAL A 147 -8.11 4.99 -1.35
N THR A 148 -9.32 5.05 -0.77
CA THR A 148 -9.67 6.14 0.15
C THR A 148 -8.76 6.14 1.37
N GLY A 149 -8.51 4.98 1.98
CA GLY A 149 -7.59 4.86 3.12
C GLY A 149 -6.14 5.19 2.77
N LEU A 150 -5.65 4.69 1.62
CA LEU A 150 -4.28 4.91 1.15
C LEU A 150 -4.03 6.40 0.85
N VAL A 151 -4.86 7.01 0.00
CA VAL A 151 -4.71 8.42 -0.39
C VAL A 151 -4.89 9.32 0.83
N ARG A 152 -5.80 9.00 1.74
CA ARG A 152 -5.97 9.77 2.99
C ARG A 152 -4.69 9.75 3.82
N ARG A 153 -4.07 8.58 4.03
CA ARG A 153 -2.80 8.46 4.77
C ARG A 153 -1.65 9.19 4.08
N MET A 154 -1.46 8.96 2.78
CA MET A 154 -0.45 9.67 2.00
C MET A 154 -0.65 11.19 1.99
N THR A 155 -1.90 11.66 2.02
CA THR A 155 -2.18 13.10 2.10
C THR A 155 -1.90 13.65 3.50
N LEU A 156 -2.27 12.94 4.57
CA LEU A 156 -1.90 13.29 5.94
C LEU A 156 -0.38 13.37 6.11
N ASP A 157 0.34 12.49 5.42
CA ASP A 157 1.80 12.43 5.38
C ASP A 157 2.42 13.44 4.40
N ARG A 158 1.60 14.34 3.84
CA ARG A 158 2.01 15.44 2.95
C ARG A 158 2.61 15.00 1.61
N CYS A 159 2.52 13.72 1.26
CA CYS A 159 2.92 13.16 -0.04
C CYS A 159 1.94 13.51 -1.17
N LEU A 160 0.71 13.90 -0.84
CA LEU A 160 -0.35 14.29 -1.78
C LEU A 160 -1.01 15.62 -1.39
N PRO A 161 -1.73 16.30 -2.31
CA PRO A 161 -2.32 17.61 -2.03
C PRO A 161 -3.38 17.60 -0.91
N GLN A 162 -3.23 18.52 0.06
CA GLN A 162 -4.06 18.56 1.28
C GLN A 162 -5.56 18.73 1.03
N PHE A 163 -5.95 19.30 -0.12
CA PHE A 163 -7.36 19.48 -0.46
C PHE A 163 -8.13 18.16 -0.58
N LEU A 164 -7.44 17.02 -0.80
CA LEU A 164 -8.04 15.68 -0.86
C LEU A 164 -8.64 15.25 0.49
N LEU A 165 -8.15 15.80 1.62
CA LEU A 165 -8.64 15.48 2.96
C LEU A 165 -9.99 16.12 3.30
N LYS A 166 -10.58 16.93 2.41
CA LYS A 166 -11.88 17.56 2.70
C LYS A 166 -12.97 16.50 2.92
N MET A 167 -13.53 16.48 4.12
CA MET A 167 -14.63 15.60 4.50
C MET A 167 -15.98 16.27 4.23
N ASN A 168 -17.01 15.49 3.90
CA ASN A 168 -18.39 15.96 3.86
C ASN A 168 -19.04 15.85 5.26
N ARG A 169 -20.32 16.23 5.38
CA ARG A 169 -21.09 16.12 6.63
C ARG A 169 -21.19 14.69 7.19
N LYS A 170 -21.02 13.67 6.35
CA LYS A 170 -21.05 12.25 6.74
C LYS A 170 -19.65 11.70 7.08
N GLY A 171 -18.63 12.54 7.12
CA GLY A 171 -17.27 12.14 7.45
C GLY A 171 -16.53 11.39 6.33
N THR A 172 -16.94 11.51 5.06
CA THR A 172 -16.26 10.82 3.95
C THR A 172 -15.38 11.76 3.12
N ASN A 173 -14.18 11.30 2.74
CA ASN A 173 -13.26 12.00 1.86
C ASN A 173 -13.72 11.91 0.39
N HIS A 174 -14.88 12.48 0.09
CA HIS A 174 -15.56 12.42 -1.21
C HIS A 174 -14.67 12.82 -2.40
N ARG A 175 -13.72 13.73 -2.23
CA ARG A 175 -12.79 14.12 -3.31
C ARG A 175 -11.87 13.00 -3.76
N ILE A 176 -11.44 12.14 -2.83
CA ILE A 176 -10.63 10.96 -3.14
C ILE A 176 -11.47 9.96 -3.94
N ILE A 177 -12.71 9.71 -3.50
CA ILE A 177 -13.65 8.81 -4.18
C ILE A 177 -13.93 9.29 -5.60
N ILE A 178 -14.21 10.59 -5.78
CA ILE A 178 -14.47 11.18 -7.10
C ILE A 178 -13.22 11.11 -7.98
N ALA A 179 -12.04 11.44 -7.45
CA ALA A 179 -10.78 11.37 -8.20
C ALA A 179 -10.49 9.93 -8.66
N PHE A 180 -10.69 8.95 -7.77
CA PHE A 180 -10.53 7.53 -8.12
C PHE A 180 -11.56 7.07 -9.16
N PHE A 181 -12.82 7.49 -9.03
CA PHE A 181 -13.83 7.23 -10.06
C PHE A 181 -13.42 7.79 -11.43
N LEU A 182 -13.00 9.06 -11.49
CA LEU A 182 -12.52 9.67 -12.73
C LEU A 182 -11.30 8.94 -13.31
N LEU A 183 -10.37 8.49 -12.47
CA LEU A 183 -9.24 7.66 -12.89
C LEU A 183 -9.72 6.34 -13.50
N THR A 184 -10.65 5.63 -12.85
CA THR A 184 -11.19 4.36 -13.38
C THR A 184 -11.93 4.55 -14.70
N VAL A 185 -12.69 5.64 -14.85
CA VAL A 185 -13.34 6.00 -16.12
C VAL A 185 -12.31 6.33 -17.20
N SER A 186 -11.26 7.07 -16.86
CA SER A 186 -10.17 7.38 -17.78
C SER A 186 -9.49 6.11 -18.30
N VAL A 187 -9.21 5.15 -17.41
CA VAL A 187 -8.65 3.84 -17.78
C VAL A 187 -9.60 3.07 -18.69
N LEU A 188 -10.90 3.05 -18.38
CA LEU A 188 -11.91 2.38 -19.21
C LEU A 188 -11.96 2.98 -20.62
N LEU A 189 -11.94 4.31 -20.74
CA LEU A 189 -11.98 5.01 -22.03
C LEU A 189 -10.72 4.78 -22.86
N LEU A 190 -9.54 4.83 -22.22
CA LEU A 190 -8.25 4.60 -22.91
C LEU A 190 -8.08 3.16 -23.36
N THR A 191 -8.47 2.19 -22.52
CA THR A 191 -8.41 0.76 -22.85
C THR A 191 -9.53 0.30 -23.77
N ARG A 192 -10.57 1.13 -23.97
CA ARG A 192 -11.80 0.79 -24.72
C ARG A 192 -12.46 -0.51 -24.23
N GLY A 193 -12.35 -0.79 -22.92
CA GLY A 193 -12.86 -2.02 -22.32
C GLY A 193 -12.08 -3.29 -22.63
N LYS A 194 -10.87 -3.22 -23.22
CA LYS A 194 -10.02 -4.39 -23.45
C LYS A 194 -9.45 -4.93 -22.13
N LEU A 195 -10.10 -5.95 -21.57
CA LEU A 195 -9.74 -6.57 -20.28
C LEU A 195 -8.29 -7.06 -20.23
N ALA A 196 -7.77 -7.62 -21.32
CA ALA A 196 -6.40 -8.15 -21.37
C ALA A 196 -5.33 -7.08 -21.09
N ALA A 197 -5.51 -5.87 -21.62
CA ALA A 197 -4.61 -4.75 -21.37
C ALA A 197 -4.65 -4.30 -19.91
N LEU A 198 -5.85 -4.26 -19.31
CA LEU A 198 -6.03 -3.89 -17.91
C LEU A 198 -5.43 -4.93 -16.96
N ALA A 199 -5.66 -6.21 -17.24
CA ALA A 199 -5.09 -7.32 -16.48
C ALA A 199 -3.56 -7.27 -16.49
N GLY A 200 -2.95 -6.97 -17.64
CA GLY A 200 -1.50 -6.79 -17.75
C GLY A 200 -0.93 -5.67 -16.89
N VAL A 201 -1.54 -4.48 -16.96
CA VAL A 201 -1.13 -3.31 -16.15
C VAL A 201 -1.26 -3.62 -14.66
N TYR A 202 -2.34 -4.29 -14.26
CA TYR A 202 -2.55 -4.71 -12.90
C TYR A 202 -1.49 -5.72 -12.44
N THR A 203 -1.17 -6.75 -13.23
CA THR A 203 -0.13 -7.74 -12.89
C THR A 203 1.23 -7.08 -12.68
N ILE A 204 1.63 -6.19 -13.59
CA ILE A 204 2.92 -5.48 -13.50
C ILE A 204 2.97 -4.62 -12.24
N SER A 205 1.91 -3.85 -11.98
CA SER A 205 1.80 -3.00 -10.79
C SER A 205 1.86 -3.82 -9.50
N PHE A 206 1.10 -4.92 -9.45
CA PHE A 206 1.06 -5.82 -8.31
C PHE A 206 2.43 -6.44 -8.03
N LEU A 207 3.09 -7.00 -9.03
CA LEU A 207 4.40 -7.63 -8.87
C LEU A 207 5.48 -6.63 -8.48
N ALA A 208 5.45 -5.41 -9.03
CA ALA A 208 6.37 -4.34 -8.62
C ALA A 208 6.19 -3.98 -7.14
N VAL A 209 4.94 -3.84 -6.67
CA VAL A 209 4.63 -3.60 -5.26
C VAL A 209 5.10 -4.77 -4.39
N MET A 210 4.84 -6.02 -4.79
CA MET A 210 5.29 -7.19 -4.03
C MET A 210 6.82 -7.29 -3.93
N ALA A 211 7.55 -6.90 -4.98
CA ALA A 211 9.01 -6.80 -4.94
C ALA A 211 9.46 -5.72 -3.92
N LEU A 212 8.79 -4.56 -3.90
CA LEU A 212 9.04 -3.51 -2.91
C LEU A 212 8.73 -3.96 -1.48
N PHE A 213 7.70 -4.78 -1.25
CA PHE A 213 7.43 -5.39 0.07
C PHE A 213 8.60 -6.28 0.52
N GLY A 214 9.15 -7.09 -0.39
CA GLY A 214 10.33 -7.91 -0.11
C GLY A 214 11.57 -7.07 0.20
N LEU A 215 11.82 -6.02 -0.58
CA LEU A 215 12.91 -5.07 -0.33
C LEU A 215 12.71 -4.32 1.00
N GLY A 216 11.49 -3.91 1.32
CA GLY A 216 11.14 -3.29 2.60
C GLY A 216 11.44 -4.21 3.80
N ASN A 217 11.19 -5.50 3.67
CA ASN A 217 11.56 -6.49 4.69
C ASN A 217 13.08 -6.56 4.88
N ILE A 218 13.87 -6.55 3.80
CA ILE A 218 15.34 -6.50 3.86
C ILE A 218 15.79 -5.21 4.57
N LEU A 219 15.26 -4.06 4.17
CA LEU A 219 15.59 -2.77 4.79
C LEU A 219 15.27 -2.76 6.28
N LEU A 220 14.12 -3.29 6.69
CA LEU A 220 13.76 -3.42 8.10
C LEU A 220 14.69 -4.36 8.85
N LYS A 221 15.12 -5.48 8.26
CA LYS A 221 16.07 -6.40 8.88
C LYS A 221 17.44 -5.76 9.10
N VAL A 222 17.91 -4.95 8.16
CA VAL A 222 19.24 -4.32 8.21
C VAL A 222 19.24 -3.06 9.07
N LYS A 223 18.24 -2.18 8.92
CA LYS A 223 18.22 -0.86 9.57
C LYS A 223 17.51 -0.83 10.92
N ARG A 224 16.61 -1.79 11.19
CA ARG A 224 15.76 -1.82 12.40
C ARG A 224 15.65 -3.23 12.98
N GLY A 225 16.79 -3.89 13.18
CA GLY A 225 16.87 -5.26 13.67
C GLY A 225 16.32 -5.49 15.09
N SER A 226 16.36 -4.44 15.93
CA SER A 226 15.93 -4.45 17.34
C SER A 226 14.42 -4.30 17.56
N LEU A 227 13.64 -4.07 16.50
CA LEU A 227 12.19 -3.98 16.64
C LEU A 227 11.62 -5.37 17.00
N PRO A 228 10.73 -5.46 18.01
CA PRO A 228 10.07 -6.71 18.36
C PRO A 228 9.19 -7.16 17.19
N ARG A 229 9.29 -8.46 16.83
CA ARG A 229 8.56 -9.04 15.70
C ARG A 229 7.94 -10.36 16.12
N PRO A 230 6.61 -10.52 16.04
CA PRO A 230 5.96 -11.80 16.35
C PRO A 230 6.36 -12.90 15.37
N LEU A 231 6.68 -12.54 14.12
CA LEU A 231 7.09 -13.47 13.07
C LEU A 231 8.33 -12.93 12.35
N ARG A 232 9.36 -13.76 12.21
CA ARG A 232 10.60 -13.44 11.48
C ARG A 232 10.76 -14.39 10.30
N ALA A 233 10.65 -13.87 9.07
CA ALA A 233 10.96 -14.64 7.87
C ALA A 233 12.47 -14.89 7.76
N ALA A 234 12.89 -16.11 7.37
CA ALA A 234 14.29 -16.44 7.15
C ALA A 234 14.86 -15.71 5.92
N TRP A 235 16.15 -15.37 5.93
CA TRP A 235 16.81 -14.68 4.80
C TRP A 235 16.68 -15.41 3.46
N PRO A 236 16.93 -16.75 3.37
CA PRO A 236 16.77 -17.47 2.12
C PRO A 236 15.35 -17.42 1.57
N ALA A 237 14.33 -17.47 2.46
CA ALA A 237 12.94 -17.40 2.05
C ALA A 237 12.58 -16.03 1.46
N VAL A 238 13.10 -14.94 2.05
CA VAL A 238 12.90 -13.58 1.52
C VAL A 238 13.57 -13.41 0.16
N LEU A 239 14.82 -13.86 0.02
CA LEU A 239 15.56 -13.78 -1.25
C LEU A 239 14.88 -14.61 -2.34
N ALA A 240 14.49 -15.85 -2.05
CA ALA A 240 13.77 -16.70 -2.99
C ALA A 240 12.44 -16.08 -3.42
N GLY A 241 11.68 -15.49 -2.49
CA GLY A 241 10.43 -14.79 -2.79
C GLY A 241 10.63 -13.58 -3.71
N ILE A 242 11.63 -12.74 -3.43
CA ILE A 242 11.96 -11.58 -4.28
C ILE A 242 12.38 -12.05 -5.67
N SER A 243 13.26 -13.05 -5.77
CA SER A 243 13.68 -13.61 -7.06
C SER A 243 12.49 -14.15 -7.86
N ALA A 244 11.58 -14.90 -7.23
CA ALA A 244 10.39 -15.43 -7.87
C ALA A 244 9.46 -14.32 -8.39
N VAL A 245 9.23 -13.28 -7.59
CA VAL A 245 8.42 -12.11 -8.01
C VAL A 245 9.06 -11.35 -9.15
N ILE A 246 10.38 -11.13 -9.11
CA ILE A 246 11.12 -10.44 -10.19
C ILE A 246 11.08 -11.27 -11.49
N LEU A 247 11.28 -12.59 -11.40
CA LEU A 247 11.17 -13.48 -12.56
C LEU A 247 9.76 -13.45 -13.16
N GLY A 248 8.72 -13.49 -12.32
CA GLY A 248 7.33 -13.35 -12.77
C GLY A 248 7.06 -11.99 -13.42
N LEU A 249 7.65 -10.91 -12.89
CA LEU A 249 7.51 -9.56 -13.46
C LEU A 249 8.16 -9.48 -14.84
N ILE A 250 9.41 -9.96 -14.96
CA ILE A 250 10.14 -10.02 -16.24
C ILE A 250 9.35 -10.86 -17.25
N GLY A 251 8.85 -12.03 -16.84
CA GLY A 251 8.06 -12.89 -17.72
C GLY A 251 6.80 -12.19 -18.23
N ASN A 252 6.06 -11.47 -17.38
CA ASN A 252 4.88 -10.71 -17.81
C ASN A 252 5.22 -9.59 -18.80
N ILE A 253 6.33 -8.87 -18.59
CA ILE A 253 6.79 -7.81 -19.51
C ILE A 253 7.16 -8.40 -20.87
N ILE A 254 7.84 -9.55 -20.89
CA ILE A 254 8.22 -10.25 -22.13
C ILE A 254 6.97 -10.78 -22.87
N MET A 255 6.01 -11.35 -22.15
CA MET A 255 4.79 -11.91 -22.76
C MET A 255 3.97 -10.84 -23.49
N ASN A 256 3.86 -9.64 -22.92
CA ASN A 256 3.04 -8.57 -23.48
C ASN A 256 3.69 -7.19 -23.28
N PRO A 257 4.67 -6.81 -24.13
CA PRO A 257 5.40 -5.55 -23.97
C PRO A 257 4.50 -4.31 -24.03
N ALA A 258 3.37 -4.38 -24.73
CA ALA A 258 2.40 -3.28 -24.80
C ALA A 258 1.81 -2.92 -23.42
N TYR A 259 1.66 -3.90 -22.51
CA TYR A 259 1.08 -3.66 -21.18
C TYR A 259 2.04 -2.88 -20.28
N TRP A 260 3.34 -3.06 -20.48
CA TRP A 260 4.37 -2.27 -19.82
C TRP A 260 4.31 -0.79 -20.21
N VAL A 261 4.04 -0.48 -21.48
CA VAL A 261 3.88 0.91 -21.94
C VAL A 261 2.69 1.59 -21.26
N VAL A 262 1.53 0.93 -21.22
CA VAL A 262 0.34 1.46 -20.53
C VAL A 262 0.60 1.63 -19.03
N PHE A 263 1.33 0.72 -18.39
CA PHE A 263 1.75 0.89 -17.00
C PHE A 263 2.57 2.18 -16.80
N LEU A 264 3.57 2.43 -17.66
CA LEU A 264 4.39 3.64 -17.58
C LEU A 264 3.60 4.93 -17.79
N GLU A 265 2.61 4.92 -18.69
CA GLU A 265 1.74 6.09 -18.95
C GLU A 265 1.00 6.56 -17.70
N TYR A 266 0.65 5.66 -16.78
CA TYR A 266 0.02 6.03 -15.49
C TYR A 266 1.03 6.19 -14.36
N PHE A 267 2.07 5.36 -14.35
CA PHE A 267 3.09 5.37 -13.30
C PHE A 267 3.91 6.67 -13.32
N LEU A 268 4.35 7.14 -14.50
CA LEU A 268 5.18 8.35 -14.60
C LEU A 268 4.44 9.61 -14.14
N PRO A 269 3.19 9.91 -14.57
CA PRO A 269 2.44 11.04 -14.01
C PRO A 269 2.19 10.93 -12.51
N ALA A 270 1.90 9.73 -11.99
CA ALA A 270 1.69 9.52 -10.56
C ALA A 270 2.98 9.82 -9.75
N VAL A 271 4.12 9.29 -10.19
CA VAL A 271 5.43 9.57 -9.57
C VAL A 271 5.78 11.05 -9.70
N LEU A 272 5.47 11.68 -10.83
CA LEU A 272 5.69 13.12 -11.03
C LEU A 272 4.89 13.96 -10.02
N ILE A 273 3.59 13.66 -9.83
CA ILE A 273 2.76 14.36 -8.84
C ILE A 273 3.35 14.20 -7.43
N ILE A 274 3.74 12.99 -7.04
CA ILE A 274 4.35 12.74 -5.72
C ILE A 274 5.69 13.48 -5.59
N SER A 275 6.51 13.48 -6.63
CA SER A 275 7.81 14.15 -6.65
C SER A 275 7.67 15.66 -6.52
N ILE A 276 6.69 16.27 -7.21
CA ILE A 276 6.34 17.69 -7.06
C ILE A 276 5.90 17.98 -5.62
N MET A 277 5.08 17.09 -5.04
CA MET A 277 4.58 17.25 -3.66
C MET A 277 5.68 17.18 -2.61
N LEU A 278 6.62 16.24 -2.72
CA LEU A 278 7.78 16.11 -1.83
C LEU A 278 8.79 17.26 -2.04
N GLY A 279 8.98 17.70 -3.29
CA GLY A 279 9.86 18.81 -3.64
C GLY A 279 9.23 20.19 -3.48
N ARG A 280 8.00 20.30 -3.00
CA ARG A 280 7.20 21.54 -3.12
C ARG A 280 7.84 22.76 -2.47
N ILE A 281 8.52 22.60 -1.32
CA ILE A 281 9.19 23.73 -0.66
C ILE A 281 10.35 24.22 -1.51
N SER A 282 11.16 23.31 -2.05
CA SER A 282 12.27 23.65 -2.95
C SER A 282 11.77 24.32 -4.22
N ILE A 283 10.66 23.84 -4.80
CA ILE A 283 10.01 24.43 -5.98
C ILE A 283 9.48 25.84 -5.66
N LEU A 284 8.82 26.02 -4.52
CA LEU A 284 8.30 27.33 -4.10
C LEU A 284 9.43 28.33 -3.80
N LYS A 285 10.53 27.89 -3.16
CA LYS A 285 11.72 28.71 -2.93
C LYS A 285 12.40 29.10 -4.25
N ALA A 286 12.56 28.16 -5.19
CA ALA A 286 13.09 28.45 -6.52
C ALA A 286 12.19 29.43 -7.30
N SER A 287 10.87 29.22 -7.23
CA SER A 287 9.88 30.12 -7.84
C SER A 287 9.96 31.52 -7.25
N LEU A 288 10.09 31.62 -5.93
CA LEU A 288 10.25 32.89 -5.23
C LEU A 288 11.55 33.59 -5.64
N TYR A 289 12.66 32.86 -5.74
CA TYR A 289 13.94 33.41 -6.22
C TYR A 289 13.80 33.98 -7.64
N ILE A 290 13.22 33.21 -8.57
CA ILE A 290 12.96 33.66 -9.94
C ILE A 290 12.07 34.90 -9.96
N ILE A 291 10.98 34.90 -9.20
CA ILE A 291 10.07 36.04 -9.11
C ILE A 291 10.80 37.26 -8.55
N GLN A 292 11.62 37.12 -7.52
CA GLN A 292 12.40 38.24 -6.97
C GLN A 292 13.42 38.78 -7.98
N THR A 293 14.09 37.92 -8.74
CA THR A 293 15.01 38.33 -9.81
C THR A 293 14.28 39.06 -10.94
N VAL A 294 13.12 38.57 -11.36
CA VAL A 294 12.30 39.18 -12.43
C VAL A 294 11.53 40.42 -11.94
N SER A 295 11.20 40.49 -10.65
CA SER A 295 10.46 41.58 -10.00
C SER A 295 11.20 42.91 -10.03
N LEU A 296 12.51 42.93 -10.30
CA LEU A 296 13.24 44.17 -10.57
C LEU A 296 12.67 44.91 -11.79
N SER A 297 12.01 44.21 -12.72
CA SER A 297 11.41 44.82 -13.93
C SER A 297 9.92 45.18 -13.78
N ILE A 298 9.17 44.58 -12.83
CA ILE A 298 7.69 44.75 -12.73
C ILE A 298 7.23 44.76 -11.25
N ALA A 299 7.56 45.81 -10.50
CA ALA A 299 7.50 45.84 -9.03
C ALA A 299 6.10 45.75 -8.37
N ARG A 300 4.98 46.05 -9.05
CA ARG A 300 3.65 46.11 -8.39
C ARG A 300 2.86 44.79 -8.42
N LEU A 301 3.03 43.95 -9.43
CA LEU A 301 2.29 42.68 -9.56
C LEU A 301 2.96 41.52 -8.79
N THR A 302 4.30 41.49 -8.76
CA THR A 302 5.11 40.45 -8.11
C THR A 302 5.08 40.49 -6.59
N GLY A 303 4.80 41.65 -5.98
CA GLY A 303 4.75 41.80 -4.52
C GLY A 303 3.67 40.94 -3.85
N ASN A 304 2.47 40.90 -4.43
CA ASN A 304 1.36 40.10 -3.89
C ASN A 304 1.58 38.60 -4.08
N VAL A 305 2.17 38.19 -5.21
CA VAL A 305 2.51 36.79 -5.49
C VAL A 305 3.61 36.31 -4.53
N SER A 306 4.67 37.11 -4.35
CA SER A 306 5.77 36.77 -3.43
C SER A 306 5.28 36.63 -1.99
N LYS A 307 4.43 37.56 -1.51
CA LYS A 307 3.80 37.46 -0.18
C LYS A 307 2.94 36.20 -0.04
N SER A 308 2.19 35.84 -1.08
CA SER A 308 1.36 34.62 -1.06
C SER A 308 2.21 33.33 -1.03
N ILE A 309 3.33 33.31 -1.75
CA ILE A 309 4.27 32.18 -1.73
C ILE A 309 4.94 32.06 -0.36
N LEU A 310 5.41 33.16 0.22
CA LEU A 310 5.98 33.18 1.58
C LEU A 310 4.96 32.69 2.60
N ALA A 311 3.74 33.21 2.58
CA ALA A 311 2.67 32.77 3.47
C ALA A 311 2.38 31.26 3.34
N ARG A 312 2.44 30.71 2.12
CA ARG A 312 2.29 29.26 1.89
C ARG A 312 3.48 28.45 2.40
N ILE A 313 4.70 28.95 2.22
CA ILE A 313 5.90 28.30 2.78
C ILE A 313 5.78 28.26 4.30
N ASP A 314 5.44 29.38 4.92
CA ASP A 314 5.29 29.51 6.38
C ASP A 314 4.14 28.66 6.92
N GLU A 315 3.00 28.59 6.22
CA GLU A 315 1.89 27.70 6.59
C GLU A 315 2.31 26.22 6.53
N ILE A 316 3.11 25.83 5.54
CA ILE A 316 3.58 24.45 5.41
C ILE A 316 4.60 24.13 6.52
N SER A 317 5.58 25.01 6.76
CA SER A 317 6.67 24.79 7.71
C SER A 317 6.26 24.95 9.18
N SER A 318 5.28 25.80 9.50
CA SER A 318 4.85 26.06 10.88
C SER A 318 4.12 24.90 11.58
N GLN A 319 3.76 23.85 10.83
CA GLN A 319 3.12 22.68 11.40
C GLN A 319 4.02 21.98 12.42
N GLN A 320 3.58 21.93 13.66
CA GLN A 320 4.35 21.36 14.77
C GLN A 320 4.42 19.84 14.69
N ILE A 321 5.61 19.31 14.98
CA ILE A 321 5.87 17.89 15.19
C ILE A 321 6.07 17.62 16.68
N VAL A 322 5.68 16.44 17.15
CA VAL A 322 5.93 15.99 18.53
C VAL A 322 6.93 14.85 18.51
N PHE A 323 7.97 14.91 19.34
CA PHE A 323 8.89 13.80 19.58
C PHE A 323 8.82 13.39 21.05
N PHE A 324 8.43 12.14 21.32
CA PHE A 324 8.48 11.61 22.68
C PHE A 324 9.84 10.99 22.96
N THR A 325 10.51 11.47 24.01
CA THR A 325 11.80 10.97 24.47
C THR A 325 11.66 10.28 25.83
N ARG A 326 12.58 9.36 26.11
CA ARG A 326 12.76 8.75 27.44
C ARG A 326 13.90 9.37 28.24
N GLY A 327 14.41 10.52 27.80
CA GLY A 327 15.68 11.04 28.31
C GLY A 327 16.88 10.49 27.55
N ASP A 328 16.73 10.38 26.23
CA ASP A 328 17.77 9.83 25.36
C ASP A 328 19.04 10.68 25.43
N ASN A 329 20.19 10.07 25.14
CA ASN A 329 21.45 10.80 25.09
C ASN A 329 21.42 11.90 24.00
N ILE A 330 22.29 12.90 24.14
CA ILE A 330 22.41 14.00 23.18
C ILE A 330 22.63 13.53 21.74
N ALA A 331 23.28 12.38 21.53
CA ALA A 331 23.50 11.80 20.21
C ALA A 331 22.19 11.39 19.52
N ASN A 332 21.28 10.75 20.24
CA ASN A 332 19.96 10.39 19.73
C ASN A 332 19.11 11.64 19.46
N LEU A 333 19.09 12.60 20.38
CA LEU A 333 18.38 13.87 20.18
C LEU A 333 18.92 14.63 18.96
N ASN A 334 20.23 14.61 18.73
CA ASN A 334 20.85 15.18 17.53
C ASN A 334 20.43 14.44 16.25
N ASN A 335 20.34 13.10 16.27
CA ASN A 335 19.82 12.32 15.14
C ASN A 335 18.35 12.69 14.83
N VAL A 336 17.55 12.96 15.85
CA VAL A 336 16.17 13.44 15.69
C VAL A 336 16.16 14.81 15.01
N MET A 337 17.01 15.75 15.43
CA MET A 337 17.13 17.05 14.77
C MET A 337 17.52 16.91 13.29
N LEU A 338 18.53 16.08 13.00
CA LEU A 338 18.97 15.80 11.63
C LEU A 338 17.87 15.15 10.80
N TYR A 339 17.08 14.24 11.38
CA TYR A 339 15.95 13.62 10.70
C TYR A 339 14.90 14.67 10.33
N VAL A 340 14.49 15.51 11.29
CA VAL A 340 13.49 16.55 11.07
C VAL A 340 13.96 17.53 10.00
N LYS A 341 15.20 18.00 10.11
CA LYS A 341 15.82 18.92 9.13
C LYS A 341 15.83 18.36 7.71
N ASN A 342 16.14 17.07 7.54
CA ASN A 342 16.36 16.46 6.23
C ASN A 342 15.09 15.87 5.60
N ASN A 343 14.11 15.47 6.40
CA ASN A 343 12.97 14.68 5.92
C ASN A 343 11.62 15.35 6.14
N GLU A 344 11.50 16.23 7.14
CA GLU A 344 10.22 16.81 7.51
C GLU A 344 10.11 18.27 7.05
N HIS A 345 8.94 18.62 6.54
CA HIS A 345 8.63 19.98 6.12
C HIS A 345 8.16 20.82 7.30
N THR A 346 8.93 20.88 8.40
CA THR A 346 8.63 21.66 9.60
C THR A 346 9.83 22.43 10.12
N ASN A 347 9.59 23.52 10.82
CA ASN A 347 10.57 24.25 11.61
C ASN A 347 10.22 24.30 13.12
N ARG A 348 9.26 23.51 13.60
CA ARG A 348 8.86 23.50 15.02
C ARG A 348 8.72 22.10 15.57
N ILE A 349 9.41 21.82 16.66
CA ILE A 349 9.35 20.53 17.35
C ILE A 349 9.01 20.68 18.83
N LYS A 350 8.03 19.91 19.28
CA LYS A 350 7.71 19.70 20.69
C LYS A 350 8.41 18.42 21.17
N VAL A 351 9.40 18.54 22.04
CA VAL A 351 10.03 17.40 22.71
C VAL A 351 9.28 17.13 24.01
N VAL A 352 8.71 15.94 24.13
CA VAL A 352 7.83 15.56 25.23
C VAL A 352 8.44 14.41 26.01
N ILE A 353 8.51 14.56 27.32
CA ILE A 353 8.80 13.47 28.24
C ILE A 353 7.57 13.17 29.10
N ALA A 354 7.16 11.90 29.16
CA ALA A 354 6.05 11.45 29.99
C ALA A 354 6.60 10.79 31.25
N VAL A 355 6.29 11.37 32.42
CA VAL A 355 6.80 10.94 33.74
C VAL A 355 5.67 10.84 34.75
N LYS A 356 5.81 9.99 35.77
CA LYS A 356 4.84 9.94 36.89
C LYS A 356 5.11 11.04 37.90
N ASP A 357 6.38 11.32 38.14
CA ASP A 357 6.87 12.35 39.05
C ASP A 357 7.91 13.24 38.36
N ASP A 358 7.94 14.53 38.68
CA ASP A 358 8.85 15.49 38.04
C ASP A 358 10.33 15.17 38.35
N SER A 359 10.60 14.39 39.41
CA SER A 359 11.94 13.88 39.75
C SER A 359 12.47 12.83 38.77
N GLU A 360 11.62 12.20 37.95
CA GLU A 360 12.02 11.24 36.93
C GLU A 360 12.60 11.91 35.67
N VAL A 361 12.47 13.23 35.54
CA VAL A 361 13.02 13.97 34.40
C VAL A 361 14.55 14.01 34.49
N PRO A 362 15.28 13.56 33.45
CA PRO A 362 16.74 13.57 33.49
C PRO A 362 17.27 15.01 33.66
N PRO A 363 18.20 15.26 34.59
CA PRO A 363 18.61 16.61 34.97
C PRO A 363 19.33 17.39 33.86
N ASN A 364 19.93 16.68 32.89
CA ASN A 364 20.65 17.29 31.76
C ASN A 364 19.78 17.47 30.52
N LEU A 365 18.59 16.87 30.44
CA LEU A 365 17.77 16.86 29.22
C LEU A 365 17.43 18.28 28.77
N GLU A 366 17.04 19.15 29.68
CA GLU A 366 16.72 20.54 29.35
C GLU A 366 17.96 21.32 28.85
N LYS A 367 19.14 21.03 29.40
CA LYS A 367 20.41 21.64 28.96
C LYS A 367 20.80 21.15 27.56
N ASP A 368 20.67 19.85 27.32
CA ASP A 368 20.96 19.23 26.03
C ASP A 368 20.03 19.77 24.94
N LEU A 369 18.73 19.94 25.24
CA LEU A 369 17.77 20.52 24.31
C LEU A 369 18.05 22.01 24.03
N LYS A 370 18.44 22.80 25.04
CA LYS A 370 18.88 24.19 24.83
C LYS A 370 20.13 24.28 23.95
N MET A 371 21.07 23.35 24.10
CA MET A 371 22.24 23.27 23.22
C MET A 371 21.85 22.93 21.78
N LEU A 372 20.90 22.02 21.59
CA LEU A 372 20.39 21.66 20.25
C LEU A 372 19.61 22.81 19.61
N ASP A 373 18.81 23.55 20.37
CA ASP A 373 18.08 24.73 19.89
C ASP A 373 19.05 25.81 19.36
N GLN A 374 20.19 25.98 20.04
CA GLN A 374 21.28 26.86 19.55
C GLN A 374 22.02 26.30 18.33
N ALA A 375 22.22 24.98 18.27
CA ALA A 375 22.91 24.33 17.16
C ALA A 375 22.08 24.29 15.87
N TYR A 376 20.75 24.32 15.99
CA TYR A 376 19.78 24.25 14.90
C TYR A 376 18.82 25.46 14.94
N PRO A 377 19.30 26.70 14.71
CA PRO A 377 18.50 27.92 14.87
C PRO A 377 17.30 28.00 13.91
N GLU A 378 17.30 27.19 12.85
CA GLU A 378 16.17 27.04 11.94
C GLU A 378 15.02 26.17 12.49
N ILE A 379 15.18 25.50 13.63
CA ILE A 379 14.17 24.65 14.28
C ILE A 379 13.89 25.18 15.69
N ASP A 380 12.65 25.60 15.93
CA ASP A 380 12.14 26.00 17.25
C ASP A 380 11.85 24.77 18.12
N ILE A 381 12.64 24.57 19.18
CA ILE A 381 12.49 23.44 20.11
C ILE A 381 11.72 23.85 21.36
N GLU A 382 10.52 23.28 21.54
CA GLU A 382 9.70 23.43 22.75
C GLU A 382 9.78 22.16 23.61
N PHE A 383 10.32 22.25 24.83
CA PHE A 383 10.36 21.12 25.77
C PHE A 383 9.15 21.12 26.71
N LEU A 384 8.49 19.95 26.82
CA LEU A 384 7.31 19.77 27.67
C LEU A 384 7.43 18.50 28.54
N VAL A 385 7.19 18.67 29.83
CA VAL A 385 7.02 17.55 30.78
C VAL A 385 5.54 17.27 30.96
N VAL A 386 5.13 16.03 30.73
CA VAL A 386 3.73 15.59 30.83
C VAL A 386 3.60 14.54 31.92
N LYS A 387 2.72 14.78 32.90
CA LYS A 387 2.42 13.82 33.95
C LYS A 387 1.54 12.69 33.42
N GLY A 388 2.04 11.46 33.48
CA GLY A 388 1.32 10.26 33.04
C GLY A 388 2.23 9.15 32.55
N GLU A 389 1.63 8.01 32.22
CA GLU A 389 2.34 6.88 31.65
C GLU A 389 2.28 6.96 30.11
N PHE A 390 3.44 6.80 29.46
CA PHE A 390 3.51 6.78 28.01
C PHE A 390 2.71 5.58 27.45
N GLY A 391 1.74 5.85 26.57
CA GLY A 391 0.95 4.83 25.92
C GLY A 391 -0.10 5.39 24.96
N PRO A 392 -0.87 4.53 24.27
CA PRO A 392 -1.85 4.92 23.25
C PRO A 392 -2.85 5.98 23.73
N LYS A 393 -3.33 5.86 24.98
CA LYS A 393 -4.27 6.79 25.58
C LYS A 393 -3.68 8.20 25.69
N LEU A 394 -2.46 8.31 26.23
CA LEU A 394 -1.77 9.59 26.37
C LEU A 394 -1.55 10.25 25.00
N ILE A 395 -1.12 9.47 24.01
CA ILE A 395 -0.89 9.95 22.64
C ILE A 395 -2.20 10.48 22.03
N SER A 396 -3.31 9.75 22.19
CA SER A 396 -4.63 10.19 21.70
C SER A 396 -5.10 11.48 22.38
N ASP A 397 -4.92 11.57 23.70
CA ASP A 397 -5.32 12.74 24.50
C ASP A 397 -4.49 13.96 24.11
N LEU A 398 -3.17 13.81 23.94
CA LEU A 398 -2.28 14.88 23.50
C LEU A 398 -2.55 15.28 22.04
N SER A 399 -2.86 14.33 21.16
CA SER A 399 -3.23 14.60 19.77
C SER A 399 -4.47 15.49 19.68
N LYS A 400 -5.50 15.20 20.49
CA LYS A 400 -6.70 16.04 20.60
C LYS A 400 -6.39 17.40 21.24
N LYS A 401 -5.64 17.40 22.34
CA LYS A 401 -5.31 18.62 23.10
C LYS A 401 -4.54 19.63 22.26
N TRP A 402 -3.57 19.16 21.47
CA TRP A 402 -2.73 20.03 20.64
C TRP A 402 -3.26 20.20 19.22
N SER A 403 -4.33 19.48 18.84
CA SER A 403 -4.81 19.40 17.45
C SER A 403 -3.68 19.00 16.48
N ILE A 404 -2.74 18.18 16.95
CA ILE A 404 -1.64 17.62 16.16
C ILE A 404 -2.01 16.17 15.85
N PRO A 405 -2.20 15.81 14.57
CA PRO A 405 -2.45 14.42 14.18
C PRO A 405 -1.32 13.48 14.63
N THR A 406 -1.68 12.24 14.98
CA THR A 406 -0.72 11.23 15.48
C THR A 406 0.41 10.91 14.50
N ASN A 407 0.20 11.09 13.19
CA ASN A 407 1.24 10.90 12.17
C ASN A 407 2.33 11.99 12.17
N PHE A 408 2.13 13.09 12.91
CA PHE A 408 3.17 14.09 13.24
C PHE A 408 3.78 13.86 14.63
N MET A 409 3.51 12.71 15.25
CA MET A 409 4.11 12.32 16.51
C MET A 409 5.11 11.19 16.28
N PHE A 410 6.26 11.29 16.93
CA PHE A 410 7.41 10.44 16.69
C PHE A 410 7.95 9.87 18.00
N ILE A 411 8.51 8.67 17.91
CA ILE A 411 9.29 8.04 18.98
C ILE A 411 10.59 7.48 18.42
N GLY A 412 11.61 7.35 19.28
CA GLY A 412 12.81 6.57 18.95
C GLY A 412 12.47 5.09 18.72
N SER A 413 13.26 4.39 17.91
CA SER A 413 13.03 2.97 17.62
C SER A 413 13.08 2.12 18.90
N PRO A 414 11.94 1.55 19.37
CA PRO A 414 11.92 0.81 20.62
C PRO A 414 12.73 -0.49 20.51
N GLY A 415 13.38 -0.89 21.62
CA GLY A 415 14.02 -2.19 21.76
C GLY A 415 13.03 -3.33 22.06
N ASP A 416 13.55 -4.55 22.23
CA ASP A 416 12.76 -5.79 22.38
C ASP A 416 11.81 -5.83 23.60
N HIS A 417 11.97 -4.93 24.58
CA HIS A 417 11.17 -4.87 25.82
C HIS A 417 10.07 -3.79 25.82
N PHE A 418 9.67 -3.29 24.65
CA PHE A 418 8.62 -2.27 24.57
C PHE A 418 7.22 -2.89 24.71
N LEU A 419 6.44 -2.37 25.66
CA LEU A 419 5.16 -2.93 26.10
C LEU A 419 4.02 -2.82 25.07
N TYR A 420 4.12 -1.91 24.10
CA TYR A 420 3.07 -1.67 23.10
C TYR A 420 3.52 -2.08 21.70
N GLY A 421 2.63 -2.64 20.88
CA GLY A 421 2.88 -2.77 19.45
C GLY A 421 2.88 -1.39 18.78
N LEU A 422 3.65 -1.21 17.70
CA LEU A 422 3.64 0.06 16.94
C LEU A 422 2.24 0.40 16.38
N ALA A 423 1.46 -0.63 16.03
CA ALA A 423 0.07 -0.48 15.59
C ALA A 423 -0.82 0.13 16.69
N ASP A 424 -0.56 -0.20 17.96
CA ASP A 424 -1.35 0.29 19.10
C ASP A 424 -1.16 1.79 19.33
N LEU A 425 -0.05 2.37 18.84
CA LEU A 425 0.24 3.79 18.96
C LEU A 425 -0.53 4.66 17.93
N GLY A 426 -1.34 4.06 17.06
CA GLY A 426 -2.32 4.79 16.25
C GLY A 426 -1.73 5.74 15.21
N GLY A 427 -0.64 5.32 14.53
CA GLY A 427 -0.02 6.08 13.44
C GLY A 427 1.21 6.91 13.82
N VAL A 428 1.71 6.77 15.05
CA VAL A 428 2.99 7.34 15.49
C VAL A 428 4.14 6.79 14.64
N ARG A 429 5.06 7.67 14.25
CA ARG A 429 6.21 7.34 13.40
C ARG A 429 7.46 7.05 14.21
N LEU A 430 8.39 6.32 13.59
CA LEU A 430 9.66 5.95 14.20
C LEU A 430 10.83 6.76 13.61
N ILE A 431 11.61 7.38 14.49
CA ILE A 431 12.91 7.98 14.18
C ILE A 431 14.01 7.04 14.67
N ILE A 432 15.12 6.99 13.92
CA ILE A 432 16.28 6.14 14.21
C ILE A 432 17.04 6.67 15.42
#